data_AF-A0A3A4V5M8-F1
#
_entry.id   AF-A0A3A4V5M8-F1
#
_cell.length_a   1.000
_cell.length_b   1.000
_cell.length_c   1.000
_cell.angle_alpha   90.00
_cell.angle_beta   90.00
_cell.angle_gamma   90.00
#
_symmetry.space_group_name_H-M   'P 1'
#
loop_
_entity.id
_entity.type
_entity.pdbx_description
1 polymer ?
#
loop_
_entity_poly.entity_id
_entity_poly.type
_entity_poly.pdbx_seq_one_letter_code
_entity_poly.pdbx_strand_id
1 'polypeptide(L)'
;MLQNPLYNSEGFGFSGRILSKYISLASDNNQNVVLIDHSLESSIPPLFKQYLFYNNMLSRKTVSEISSVVKRSNYDYKNFKVSLCPKESLPLNYTIITLPDNKCKSTSSLSKNLSISQLSDGGEIYKIFNDKVCNKYMLNRYPIGIGLNDLEVERLSEKLFCEKFITSFN
;
A
#
# COMPACT_ATOMS: atom_id res chain seq x y z
N MET A 1 -0.54 -17.63 25.48
CA MET A 1 0.15 -17.87 24.20
C MET A 1 -0.76 -17.37 23.08
N LEU A 2 -0.48 -16.18 22.55
CA LEU A 2 -1.29 -15.44 21.56
C LEU A 2 -0.39 -15.12 20.35
N GLN A 3 0.23 -16.14 19.77
CA GLN A 3 1.22 -15.99 18.69
C GLN A 3 0.58 -16.03 17.28
N ASN A 4 -0.70 -16.40 17.17
CA ASN A 4 -1.27 -16.83 15.89
C ASN A 4 -1.68 -15.71 14.88
N PRO A 5 -1.87 -14.42 15.23
CA PRO A 5 -2.14 -13.40 14.20
C PRO A 5 -0.88 -12.72 13.64
N LEU A 6 0.28 -12.80 14.31
CA LEU A 6 1.49 -12.08 13.88
C LEU A 6 2.34 -12.90 12.90
N TYR A 7 2.57 -14.19 13.18
CA TYR A 7 3.40 -15.06 12.34
C TYR A 7 2.74 -15.50 11.03
N ASN A 8 1.40 -15.54 10.98
CA ASN A 8 0.62 -15.88 9.78
C ASN A 8 -0.14 -14.68 9.19
N SER A 9 0.24 -13.46 9.58
CA SER A 9 -0.43 -12.22 9.14
C SER A 9 -0.55 -12.12 7.61
N GLU A 10 0.50 -12.52 6.89
CA GLU A 10 0.51 -12.52 5.43
C GLU A 10 -0.32 -13.63 4.80
N GLY A 11 -0.56 -14.73 5.51
CA GLY A 11 -1.51 -15.78 5.08
C GLY A 11 -2.94 -15.27 4.93
N PHE A 12 -3.27 -14.13 5.53
CA PHE A 12 -4.56 -13.44 5.42
C PHE A 12 -4.48 -12.13 4.62
N GLY A 13 -3.33 -11.82 4.00
CA GLY A 13 -3.14 -10.59 3.24
C GLY A 13 -3.19 -9.31 4.09
N PHE A 14 -2.72 -9.37 5.34
CA PHE A 14 -2.75 -8.24 6.26
C PHE A 14 -1.94 -7.04 5.75
N SER A 15 -0.78 -7.25 5.12
CA SER A 15 -0.03 -6.17 4.46
C SER A 15 -0.84 -5.43 3.40
N GLY A 16 -1.66 -6.15 2.64
CA GLY A 16 -2.59 -5.56 1.67
C GLY A 16 -3.65 -4.67 2.31
N ARG A 17 -4.08 -5.00 3.53
CA ARG A 17 -4.97 -4.18 4.36
C ARG A 17 -4.27 -2.92 4.85
N ILE A 18 -3.03 -3.04 5.36
CA ILE A 18 -2.19 -1.89 5.73
C ILE A 18 -2.02 -0.95 4.53
N LEU A 19 -1.65 -1.50 3.38
CA LEU A 19 -1.47 -0.74 2.16
C LEU A 19 -2.76 -0.03 1.73
N SER A 20 -3.90 -0.72 1.82
CA SER A 20 -5.21 -0.14 1.48
C SER A 20 -5.56 1.05 2.37
N LYS A 21 -5.26 0.98 3.68
CA LYS A 21 -5.41 2.10 4.61
C LYS A 21 -4.46 3.25 4.28
N TYR A 22 -3.20 2.96 3.98
CA TYR A 22 -2.23 3.98 3.56
C TYR A 22 -2.72 4.74 2.32
N ILE A 23 -3.24 4.02 1.31
CA ILE A 23 -3.79 4.63 0.08
C ILE A 23 -4.99 5.53 0.39
N SER A 24 -5.84 5.15 1.35
CA SER A 24 -6.94 6.02 1.80
C SER A 24 -6.42 7.31 2.43
N LEU A 25 -5.45 7.21 3.33
CA LEU A 25 -4.84 8.38 3.98
C LEU A 25 -4.13 9.28 2.95
N ALA A 26 -3.50 8.70 1.93
CA ALA A 26 -2.95 9.45 0.81
C ALA A 26 -4.03 10.22 0.04
N SER A 27 -5.22 9.62 -0.15
CA SER A 27 -6.39 10.28 -0.74
C SER A 27 -6.82 11.50 0.08
N ASP A 28 -6.92 11.36 1.40
CA ASP A 28 -7.28 12.42 2.33
C ASP A 28 -6.27 13.59 2.30
N ASN A 29 -5.02 13.29 1.95
CA ASN A 29 -3.93 14.26 1.76
C ASN A 29 -3.77 14.73 0.29
N ASN A 30 -4.78 14.50 -0.57
CA ASN A 30 -4.77 14.86 -2.00
C ASN A 30 -3.58 14.28 -2.79
N GLN A 31 -3.16 13.07 -2.44
CA GLN A 31 -2.08 12.35 -3.13
C GLN A 31 -2.61 11.21 -3.97
N ASN A 32 -2.16 11.17 -5.21
CA ASN A 32 -2.31 10.00 -6.07
C ASN A 32 -1.21 8.99 -5.78
N VAL A 33 -1.59 7.72 -5.72
CA VAL A 33 -0.73 6.59 -5.45
C VAL A 33 -0.68 5.69 -6.67
N VAL A 34 0.53 5.36 -7.10
CA VAL A 34 0.77 4.36 -8.14
C VAL A 34 1.54 3.18 -7.57
N LEU A 35 0.94 1.99 -7.62
CA LEU A 35 1.63 0.74 -7.37
C LEU A 35 2.26 0.27 -8.68
N ILE A 36 3.58 0.13 -8.70
CA ILE A 36 4.29 -0.50 -9.81
C ILE A 36 4.42 -1.99 -9.52
N ASP A 37 3.81 -2.77 -10.39
CA ASP A 37 3.91 -4.21 -10.38
C ASP A 37 4.52 -4.67 -11.72
N HIS A 38 5.58 -5.48 -11.64
CA HIS A 38 6.27 -6.00 -12.82
C HIS A 38 5.53 -7.19 -13.44
N SER A 39 4.52 -7.73 -12.76
CA SER A 39 3.70 -8.86 -13.19
C SER A 39 2.21 -8.50 -13.12
N LEU A 40 1.69 -7.79 -14.11
CA LEU A 40 0.25 -7.76 -14.34
C LEU A 40 -0.14 -8.98 -15.17
N GLU A 41 -0.57 -10.04 -14.49
CA GLU A 41 -1.19 -11.18 -15.16
C GLU A 41 -2.54 -10.79 -15.78
N SER A 42 -3.09 -11.66 -16.64
CA SER A 42 -4.41 -11.50 -17.30
C SER A 42 -5.61 -11.46 -16.34
N SER A 43 -5.38 -11.38 -15.03
CA SER A 43 -6.40 -11.31 -13.98
C SER A 43 -6.32 -10.00 -13.22
N ILE A 44 -7.39 -9.66 -12.50
CA ILE A 44 -7.44 -8.44 -11.69
C ILE A 44 -6.37 -8.53 -10.58
N PRO A 45 -5.45 -7.56 -10.45
CA PRO A 45 -4.39 -7.57 -9.45
C PRO A 45 -4.95 -7.74 -8.04
N PRO A 46 -4.40 -8.66 -7.22
CA PRO A 46 -4.88 -8.90 -5.86
C PRO A 46 -4.95 -7.64 -5.01
N LEU A 47 -3.93 -6.78 -5.11
CA LEU A 47 -3.87 -5.52 -4.35
C LEU A 47 -4.94 -4.50 -4.78
N PHE A 48 -5.33 -4.51 -6.05
CA PHE A 48 -6.45 -3.69 -6.51
C PHE A 48 -7.78 -4.16 -5.89
N LYS A 49 -7.99 -5.49 -5.80
CA LYS A 49 -9.18 -6.04 -5.12
C LYS A 49 -9.20 -5.70 -3.64
N GLN A 50 -8.07 -5.84 -2.95
CA GLN A 50 -7.95 -5.51 -1.53
C GLN A 50 -8.21 -4.02 -1.28
N TYR A 51 -7.64 -3.14 -2.12
CA TYR A 51 -7.93 -1.70 -2.06
C TYR A 51 -9.42 -1.40 -2.17
N LEU A 52 -10.11 -2.02 -3.14
CA LEU A 52 -11.56 -1.82 -3.31
C LEU A 52 -12.36 -2.35 -2.11
N PHE A 53 -11.96 -3.51 -1.56
CA PHE A 53 -12.64 -4.17 -0.46
C PHE A 53 -12.48 -3.40 0.86
N TYR A 54 -11.25 -3.14 1.30
CA TYR A 54 -10.97 -2.52 2.60
C TYR A 54 -11.41 -1.06 2.68
N ASN A 55 -11.51 -0.37 1.54
CA ASN A 55 -12.02 1.01 1.48
C ASN A 55 -13.52 1.08 1.16
N ASN A 56 -14.26 -0.04 1.21
CA ASN A 56 -15.69 -0.10 0.94
C ASN A 56 -16.10 0.55 -0.41
N MET A 57 -15.24 0.44 -1.42
CA MET A 57 -15.43 1.11 -2.71
C MET A 57 -16.42 0.40 -3.63
N LEU A 58 -16.71 -0.89 -3.36
CA LEU A 58 -17.64 -1.69 -4.16
C LEU A 58 -19.07 -1.57 -3.60
N SER A 59 -19.93 -0.86 -4.32
CA SER A 59 -21.34 -0.67 -3.97
C SER A 59 -22.23 -0.76 -5.21
N ARG A 60 -23.55 -0.82 -5.05
CA ARG A 60 -24.49 -0.76 -6.19
C ARG A 60 -24.30 0.48 -7.07
N LYS A 61 -23.82 1.59 -6.49
CA LYS A 61 -23.59 2.85 -7.21
C LYS A 61 -22.28 2.84 -8.01
N THR A 62 -21.26 2.12 -7.54
CA THR A 62 -19.89 2.15 -8.11
C THR A 62 -19.55 0.91 -8.93
N VAL A 63 -20.33 -0.17 -8.84
CA VAL A 63 -20.04 -1.45 -9.51
C VAL A 63 -19.89 -1.33 -11.03
N SER A 64 -20.70 -0.49 -11.68
CA SER A 64 -20.62 -0.28 -13.15
C SER A 64 -19.33 0.44 -13.56
N GLU A 65 -18.91 1.42 -12.77
CA GLU A 65 -17.66 2.17 -13.00
C GLU A 65 -16.46 1.25 -12.80
N ILE A 66 -16.41 0.53 -11.67
CA ILE A 66 -15.35 -0.42 -11.35
C ILE A 66 -15.28 -1.55 -12.38
N SER A 67 -16.43 -2.07 -12.83
CA SER A 67 -16.48 -3.09 -13.89
C SER A 67 -15.85 -2.59 -15.19
N SER A 68 -16.06 -1.31 -15.53
CA SER A 68 -15.47 -0.69 -16.71
C SER A 68 -13.96 -0.51 -16.60
N VAL A 69 -13.44 -0.20 -15.40
CA VAL A 69 -11.99 -0.15 -15.12
C VAL A 69 -11.37 -1.55 -15.25
N VAL A 70 -12.00 -2.55 -14.67
CA VAL A 70 -11.56 -3.96 -14.73
C VAL A 70 -11.56 -4.49 -16.17
N LYS A 71 -12.62 -4.26 -16.94
CA LYS A 71 -12.73 -4.74 -18.33
C LYS A 71 -11.67 -4.12 -19.26
N ARG A 72 -11.21 -2.91 -18.95
CA ARG A 72 -10.16 -2.21 -19.70
C ARG A 72 -8.75 -2.57 -19.23
N SER A 73 -8.63 -3.35 -18.15
CA SER A 73 -7.35 -3.76 -17.54
C SER A 73 -6.40 -2.60 -17.23
N ASN A 74 -6.94 -1.40 -16.98
CA ASN A 74 -6.14 -0.21 -16.67
C ASN A 74 -5.99 0.04 -15.17
N TYR A 75 -6.78 -0.63 -14.32
CA TYR A 75 -6.72 -0.65 -12.85
C TYR A 75 -6.43 0.72 -12.20
N ASP A 76 -7.06 1.75 -12.76
CA ASP A 76 -6.94 3.15 -12.37
C ASP A 76 -8.30 3.60 -11.84
N TYR A 77 -8.39 3.86 -10.54
CA TYR A 77 -9.64 4.18 -9.87
C TYR A 77 -9.43 5.08 -8.65
N LYS A 78 -10.09 6.24 -8.66
CA LYS A 78 -9.92 7.31 -7.67
C LYS A 78 -8.46 7.76 -7.60
N ASN A 79 -7.84 7.75 -6.42
CA ASN A 79 -6.44 8.16 -6.23
C ASN A 79 -5.46 6.99 -6.36
N PHE A 80 -5.91 5.80 -6.76
CA PHE A 80 -5.06 4.61 -6.83
C PHE A 80 -4.98 4.02 -8.23
N LYS A 81 -3.76 3.72 -8.65
CA LYS A 81 -3.48 3.06 -9.91
C LYS A 81 -2.51 1.90 -9.73
N VAL A 82 -2.81 0.76 -10.34
CA VAL A 82 -1.83 -0.30 -10.54
C VAL A 82 -1.29 -0.19 -11.96
N SER A 83 0.02 -0.08 -12.11
CA SER A 83 0.68 0.08 -13.40
C SER A 83 1.74 -0.99 -13.60
N LEU A 84 1.82 -1.50 -14.83
CA LEU A 84 3.03 -2.17 -15.30
C LEU A 84 4.22 -1.20 -15.25
N CYS A 85 5.40 -1.79 -15.23
CA CYS A 85 6.67 -1.09 -15.30
C CYS A 85 6.69 0.02 -16.36
N PRO A 86 6.66 1.31 -15.96
CA PRO A 86 6.66 2.40 -16.91
C PRO A 86 8.04 2.51 -17.55
N LYS A 87 8.06 2.83 -18.86
CA LYS A 87 9.29 3.06 -19.62
C LYS A 87 9.95 4.40 -19.29
N GLU A 88 9.12 5.37 -18.89
CA GLU A 88 9.53 6.72 -18.54
C GLU A 88 9.48 6.92 -17.01
N SER A 89 10.14 7.97 -16.53
CA SER A 89 10.11 8.36 -15.13
C SER A 89 8.69 8.72 -14.70
N LEU A 90 8.26 8.22 -13.54
CA LEU A 90 6.97 8.59 -12.98
C LEU A 90 6.97 10.06 -12.49
N PRO A 91 5.81 10.74 -12.55
CA PRO A 91 5.71 12.11 -12.06
C PRO A 91 6.01 12.22 -10.56
N LEU A 92 6.77 13.24 -10.15
CA LEU A 92 7.17 13.48 -8.75
C LEU A 92 6.00 13.78 -7.80
N ASN A 93 4.84 14.15 -8.34
CA ASN A 93 3.64 14.42 -7.55
C ASN A 93 2.89 13.15 -7.12
N TYR A 94 3.25 11.98 -7.66
CA TYR A 94 2.70 10.70 -7.23
C TYR A 94 3.52 10.11 -6.09
N THR A 95 2.83 9.51 -5.14
CA THR A 95 3.42 8.54 -4.24
C THR A 95 3.57 7.23 -5.01
N ILE A 96 4.78 6.68 -5.01
CA ILE A 96 5.12 5.49 -5.77
C ILE A 96 5.28 4.34 -4.80
N ILE A 97 4.61 3.23 -5.06
CA ILE A 97 4.70 2.03 -4.24
C ILE A 97 5.28 0.90 -5.08
N THR A 98 6.23 0.16 -4.52
CA THR A 98 6.83 -1.01 -5.20
C THR A 98 6.93 -2.18 -4.24
N LEU A 99 7.04 -3.38 -4.80
CA LEU A 99 7.56 -4.54 -4.08
C LEU A 99 9.08 -4.36 -3.82
N PRO A 100 9.66 -4.99 -2.77
CA PRO A 100 11.06 -4.87 -2.42
C PRO A 100 12.01 -5.26 -3.55
N ASP A 101 11.68 -6.33 -4.27
CA ASP A 101 12.45 -6.92 -5.37
C ASP A 101 12.00 -6.42 -6.75
N ASN A 102 11.29 -5.29 -6.81
CA ASN A 102 10.82 -4.74 -8.07
C ASN A 102 12.00 -4.42 -9.02
N LYS A 103 12.01 -5.07 -10.19
CA LYS A 103 13.09 -4.94 -11.19
C LYS A 103 12.88 -3.79 -12.17
N CYS A 104 12.00 -2.85 -11.83
CA CYS A 104 11.64 -1.76 -12.72
C CYS A 104 12.75 -0.71 -12.81
N LYS A 105 13.26 -0.46 -14.02
CA LYS A 105 14.31 0.54 -14.25
C LYS A 105 13.87 1.96 -13.87
N SER A 106 12.58 2.28 -14.08
CA SER A 106 12.00 3.60 -13.78
C SER A 106 11.96 3.92 -12.28
N THR A 107 12.15 2.93 -11.40
CA THR A 107 12.25 3.14 -9.95
C THR A 107 13.68 3.06 -9.43
N SER A 108 14.66 2.71 -10.26
CA SER A 108 16.05 2.49 -9.82
C SER A 108 16.75 3.76 -9.32
N SER A 109 16.27 4.96 -9.71
CA SER A 109 16.80 6.24 -9.25
C SER A 109 16.18 6.71 -7.92
N LEU A 110 15.17 6.02 -7.40
CA LEU A 110 14.51 6.38 -6.15
C LEU A 110 15.32 5.82 -4.97
N SER A 111 15.96 6.71 -4.21
CA SER A 111 16.90 6.31 -3.15
C SER A 111 16.29 6.29 -1.75
N LYS A 112 15.40 7.24 -1.42
CA LYS A 112 14.78 7.35 -0.09
C LYS A 112 13.35 6.82 -0.12
N ASN A 113 13.04 5.87 0.76
CA ASN A 113 11.71 5.31 0.93
C ASN A 113 11.34 5.13 2.40
N LEU A 114 10.04 5.05 2.63
CA LEU A 114 9.46 4.42 3.81
C LEU A 114 9.04 3.00 3.43
N SER A 115 8.78 2.16 4.41
CA SER A 115 8.39 0.77 4.16
C SER A 115 7.17 0.36 4.96
N ILE A 116 6.33 -0.48 4.36
CA ILE A 116 5.38 -1.31 5.12
C ILE A 116 6.13 -2.60 5.42
N SER A 117 6.44 -2.80 6.70
CA SER A 117 7.17 -3.98 7.16
C SER A 117 6.23 -5.13 7.53
N GLN A 118 6.69 -6.35 7.30
CA GLN A 118 6.10 -7.57 7.79
C GLN A 118 6.13 -7.61 9.31
N LEU A 119 5.02 -8.02 9.92
CA LEU A 119 4.89 -8.00 11.38
C LEU A 119 5.70 -9.09 12.09
N SER A 120 6.04 -10.18 11.41
CA SER A 120 6.71 -11.33 12.03
C SER A 120 8.20 -11.14 12.23
N ASP A 121 8.88 -10.48 11.29
CA ASP A 121 10.35 -10.36 11.25
C ASP A 121 10.85 -8.96 10.87
N GLY A 122 9.95 -8.01 10.57
CA GLY A 122 10.29 -6.65 10.18
C GLY A 122 10.79 -6.51 8.74
N GLY A 123 10.75 -7.58 7.93
CA GLY A 123 11.12 -7.53 6.51
C GLY A 123 10.26 -6.54 5.72
N GLU A 124 10.77 -5.98 4.64
CA GLU A 124 9.99 -5.04 3.83
C GLU A 124 8.99 -5.80 2.95
N ILE A 125 7.71 -5.39 2.92
CA ILE A 125 6.70 -5.93 1.99
C ILE A 125 6.38 -4.93 0.88
N TYR A 126 6.35 -3.65 1.21
CA TYR A 126 6.19 -2.57 0.25
C TYR A 126 7.16 -1.45 0.55
N LYS A 127 7.70 -0.83 -0.50
CA LYS A 127 8.46 0.41 -0.45
C LYS A 127 7.59 1.55 -0.92
N ILE A 128 7.61 2.66 -0.19
CA ILE A 128 6.82 3.86 -0.42
C ILE A 128 7.78 5.02 -0.69
N PHE A 129 7.73 5.57 -1.89
CA PHE A 129 8.52 6.71 -2.33
C PHE A 129 7.65 7.95 -2.49
N ASN A 130 8.24 9.14 -2.34
CA ASN A 130 7.54 10.42 -2.39
C ASN A 130 6.33 10.49 -1.43
N ASP A 131 6.47 9.84 -0.26
CA ASP A 131 5.46 9.92 0.79
C ASP A 131 5.31 11.36 1.30
N LYS A 132 4.07 11.78 1.53
CA LYS A 132 3.75 13.00 2.29
C LYS A 132 2.76 12.74 3.43
N VAL A 133 2.36 11.48 3.65
CA VAL A 133 1.41 11.10 4.70
C VAL A 133 2.17 10.87 6.01
N CYS A 134 3.18 9.99 5.98
CA CYS A 134 3.80 9.45 7.20
C CYS A 134 5.18 10.05 7.52
N ASN A 135 5.85 10.69 6.56
CA ASN A 135 7.20 11.25 6.71
C ASN A 135 7.30 12.38 7.75
N LYS A 136 6.14 12.93 8.16
CA LYS A 136 6.01 13.99 9.16
C LYS A 136 5.97 13.45 10.61
N TYR A 137 5.84 12.14 10.78
CA TYR A 137 5.82 11.48 12.09
C TYR A 137 7.17 10.84 12.41
N MET A 138 7.37 10.52 13.69
CA MET A 138 8.58 9.84 14.15
C MET A 138 8.41 8.33 13.95
N LEU A 139 8.96 7.82 12.86
CA LEU A 139 8.79 6.43 12.45
C LEU A 139 9.82 5.53 13.12
N ASN A 140 9.39 4.32 13.49
CA ASN A 140 10.28 3.31 14.05
C ASN A 140 11.00 2.56 12.94
N ARG A 141 12.18 2.01 13.26
CA ARG A 141 12.91 1.12 12.34
C ARG A 141 12.21 -0.24 12.16
N TYR A 142 11.48 -0.68 13.18
CA TYR A 142 10.75 -1.94 13.19
C TYR A 142 9.34 -1.71 13.73
N PRO A 143 8.34 -2.49 13.28
CA PRO A 143 7.01 -2.47 13.90
C PRO A 143 7.11 -2.90 15.37
N ILE A 144 6.71 -2.02 16.30
CA ILE A 144 6.79 -2.28 17.74
C ILE A 144 5.48 -2.01 18.46
N GLY A 145 5.24 -2.75 19.53
CA GLY A 145 4.11 -2.51 20.44
C GLY A 145 2.74 -2.68 19.80
N ILE A 146 2.59 -3.55 18.79
CA ILE A 146 1.31 -3.82 18.11
C ILE A 146 0.45 -4.71 19.02
N GLY A 147 -0.68 -4.17 19.47
CA GLY A 147 -1.71 -4.88 20.21
C GLY A 147 -2.84 -5.37 19.30
N LEU A 148 -3.77 -6.15 19.87
CA LEU A 148 -4.94 -6.67 19.12
C LEU A 148 -5.81 -5.55 18.55
N ASN A 149 -5.99 -4.46 19.30
CA ASN A 149 -6.78 -3.31 18.83
C ASN A 149 -6.12 -2.59 17.65
N ASP A 150 -4.79 -2.66 17.52
CA ASP A 150 -4.06 -2.07 16.41
C ASP A 150 -4.27 -2.87 15.11
N LEU A 151 -4.76 -4.12 15.20
CA LEU A 151 -5.11 -4.93 14.03
C LEU A 151 -6.40 -4.46 13.35
N GLU A 152 -7.16 -3.54 13.95
CA GLU A 152 -8.26 -2.82 13.31
C GLU A 152 -7.74 -1.58 12.55
N VAL A 153 -6.85 -1.85 11.59
CA VAL A 153 -6.02 -0.84 10.89
C VAL A 153 -6.83 0.33 10.32
N GLU A 154 -8.04 0.09 9.83
CA GLU A 154 -8.91 1.13 9.24
C GLU A 154 -9.36 2.18 10.27
N ARG A 155 -9.49 1.79 11.54
CA ARG A 155 -9.95 2.65 12.64
C ARG A 155 -8.83 3.47 13.26
N LEU A 156 -7.58 3.19 12.92
CA LEU A 156 -6.46 3.95 13.44
C LEU A 156 -6.44 5.37 12.85
N SER A 157 -6.11 6.33 13.71
CA SER A 157 -5.72 7.67 13.29
C SER A 157 -4.48 7.59 12.40
N GLU A 158 -4.29 8.58 11.52
CA GLU A 158 -3.11 8.67 10.64
C GLU A 158 -1.80 8.52 11.42
N LYS A 159 -1.63 9.26 12.53
CA LYS A 159 -0.42 9.18 13.37
C LYS A 159 -0.16 7.76 13.89
N LEU A 160 -1.13 7.17 14.58
CA LEU A 160 -0.99 5.81 15.13
C LEU A 160 -0.74 4.77 14.05
N PHE A 161 -1.40 4.91 12.89
CA PHE A 161 -1.16 4.05 11.74
C PHE A 161 0.29 4.15 11.27
N CYS A 162 0.78 5.37 11.03
CA CYS A 162 2.13 5.61 10.55
C CYS A 162 3.18 5.10 11.55
N GLU A 163 3.05 5.42 12.84
CA GLU A 163 4.04 5.04 13.87
C GLU A 163 4.11 3.52 14.13
N LYS A 164 3.03 2.78 13.86
CA LYS A 164 2.98 1.32 14.07
C LYS A 164 3.31 0.48 12.85
N PHE A 165 2.85 0.90 11.67
CA PHE A 165 2.92 0.06 10.47
C PHE A 165 3.86 0.57 9.38
N ILE A 166 4.31 1.83 9.47
CA ILE A 166 5.25 2.41 8.52
C ILE A 166 6.61 2.56 9.18
N THR A 167 7.63 2.03 8.54
CA THR A 167 9.01 2.02 9.02
C THR A 167 9.91 2.89 8.15
N SER A 168 11.02 3.33 8.74
CA SER A 168 12.09 4.06 8.06
C SER A 168 13.43 3.43 8.45
N PHE A 169 14.25 3.11 7.45
CA PHE A 169 15.60 2.57 7.63
C PHE A 169 16.71 3.64 7.57
N ASN A 170 16.32 4.92 7.53
CA ASN A 170 17.24 6.06 7.56
C ASN A 170 17.98 6.16 8.90
#